data_AF-A0A6J6EUR1-F1
#
_entry.id   AF-A0A6J6EUR1-F1
#
_cell.length_a   1.000
_cell.length_b   1.000
_cell.length_c   1.000
_cell.angle_alpha   90.00
_cell.angle_beta   90.00
_cell.angle_gamma   90.00
#
_symmetry.space_group_name_H-M   'P 1'
#
loop_
_entity.id
_entity.type
_entity.pdbx_description
1 polymer ?
#
loop_
_entity_poly.entity_id
_entity_poly.type
_entity_poly.pdbx_seq_one_letter_code
_entity_poly.pdbx_strand_id
1 'polypeptide(L)' 'MRHLVEAVHARSHQLFSGKLDRSVLGFAERAIVAAVRAPEGDFRDWAAIEAWAAGIAGQLVTTAV' A
#
# COMPACT_ATOMS: atom_id res chain seq x y z
N MET A 1 -11.09 6.81 -4.51
CA MET A 1 -10.46 7.01 -3.18
C MET A 1 -11.01 8.20 -2.41
N ARG A 2 -11.08 9.40 -2.99
CA ARG A 2 -11.57 10.61 -2.28
C ARG A 2 -12.93 10.43 -1.58
N HIS A 3 -13.91 9.84 -2.27
CA HIS A 3 -15.22 9.50 -1.67
C HIS A 3 -15.16 8.56 -0.47
N LEU A 4 -14.23 7.59 -0.45
CA LEU A 4 -14.08 6.67 0.69
C LEU A 4 -13.44 7.37 1.88
N VAL A 5 -12.43 8.21 1.63
CA VAL A 5 -11.76 9.02 2.66
C VAL A 5 -12.75 9.93 3.37
N GLU A 6 -13.63 10.58 2.61
CA GLU A 6 -14.70 11.42 3.14
C GLU A 6 -15.73 10.60 3.93
N ALA A 7 -16.19 9.48 3.38
CA ALA A 7 -17.21 8.65 4.02
C ALA A 7 -16.78 8.07 5.38
N VAL A 8 -15.47 7.79 5.56
CA VAL A 8 -14.93 7.25 6.81
C VAL A 8 -14.24 8.29 7.68
N HIS A 9 -14.27 9.56 7.27
CA HIS A 9 -13.55 10.66 7.92
C HIS A 9 -12.06 10.35 8.20
N ALA A 10 -11.39 9.71 7.23
CA ALA A 10 -9.97 9.39 7.38
C ALA A 10 -9.12 10.66 7.42
N ARG A 11 -8.18 10.73 8.38
CA ARG A 11 -7.27 11.88 8.55
C ARG A 11 -6.32 12.07 7.37
N SER A 12 -5.90 10.97 6.74
CA SER A 12 -5.00 10.97 5.58
C SER A 12 -5.08 9.63 4.85
N HIS A 13 -4.58 9.59 3.61
CA HIS A 13 -4.38 8.37 2.83
C HIS A 13 -2.99 8.37 2.19
N GLN A 14 -2.32 7.22 2.15
CA GLN A 14 -1.04 7.04 1.47
C GLN A 14 -1.09 5.74 0.67
N LEU A 15 -0.58 5.77 -0.58
CA LEU A 15 -0.48 4.58 -1.43
C LEU A 15 0.99 4.17 -1.53
N PHE A 16 1.25 2.86 -1.45
CA PHE A 16 2.56 2.27 -1.63
C PHE A 16 2.52 1.26 -2.76
N SER A 17 3.62 1.13 -3.50
CA SER A 17 3.82 0.03 -4.44
C SER A 17 3.79 -1.31 -3.69
N GLY A 18 3.30 -2.36 -4.34
CA GLY A 18 3.19 -3.69 -3.74
C GLY A 18 4.33 -4.64 -4.13
N LYS A 19 4.21 -5.89 -3.69
CA LYS A 19 5.01 -7.01 -4.16
C LYS A 19 4.24 -7.77 -5.24
N LEU A 20 4.88 -8.02 -6.38
CA LEU A 20 4.40 -8.99 -7.36
C LEU A 20 5.11 -10.32 -7.13
N ASP A 21 4.35 -11.35 -6.77
CA ASP A 21 4.82 -12.71 -6.54
C ASP A 21 3.96 -13.67 -7.37
N ARG A 22 4.50 -14.22 -8.45
CA ARG A 22 3.70 -15.04 -9.38
C ARG A 22 3.31 -16.39 -8.78
N SER A 23 3.98 -16.84 -7.71
CA SER A 23 3.71 -18.13 -7.08
C SER A 23 2.34 -18.16 -6.38
N VAL A 24 1.85 -17.00 -5.93
CA VAL A 24 0.58 -16.86 -5.22
C VAL A 24 -0.59 -16.45 -6.12
N LEU A 25 -0.32 -16.08 -7.38
CA LEU A 25 -1.34 -15.66 -8.33
C LEU A 25 -2.11 -16.85 -8.90
N GLY A 26 -3.39 -16.66 -9.22
CA GLY A 26 -4.19 -17.61 -10.00
C GLY A 26 -3.79 -17.66 -11.48
N PHE A 27 -4.39 -18.58 -12.25
CA PHE A 27 -4.03 -18.77 -13.66
C PHE A 27 -4.27 -17.51 -14.52
N ALA A 28 -5.43 -16.86 -14.37
CA ALA A 28 -5.77 -15.66 -15.11
C ALA A 28 -4.83 -14.49 -14.77
N GLU A 29 -4.53 -14.28 -13.50
CA GLU A 29 -3.63 -13.21 -13.03
C GLU A 29 -2.20 -13.41 -13.57
N ARG A 30 -1.69 -14.66 -13.54
CA ARG A 30 -0.40 -14.99 -14.16
C ARG A 30 -0.37 -14.70 -15.65
N ALA A 31 -1.45 -15.01 -16.38
CA ALA A 31 -1.53 -14.74 -17.81
C ALA A 31 -1.46 -13.24 -18.11
N ILE A 32 -2.15 -12.41 -17.32
CA ILE A 32 -2.12 -10.94 -17.45
C ILE A 32 -0.70 -10.42 -17.18
N VAL A 33 -0.09 -10.84 -16.06
CA VAL A 33 1.29 -10.46 -15.69
C VAL A 33 2.30 -10.83 -16.78
N ALA A 34 2.15 -12.01 -17.38
CA ALA A 34 2.99 -12.45 -18.49
C ALA A 34 2.78 -11.60 -19.75
N ALA A 35 1.51 -11.29 -20.09
CA ALA A 35 1.16 -10.49 -21.27
C ALA A 35 1.75 -9.08 -21.20
N VAL A 36 1.70 -8.44 -20.03
CA VAL A 36 2.29 -7.10 -19.80
C VAL A 36 3.77 -7.14 -19.47
N ARG A 37 4.38 -8.34 -19.41
CA ARG A 37 5.79 -8.56 -19.01
C ARG A 37 6.15 -7.87 -17.69
N ALA A 38 5.24 -7.87 -16.72
CA ALA A 38 5.47 -7.18 -15.46
C ALA A 38 6.62 -7.84 -14.67
N PRO A 39 7.59 -7.06 -14.16
CA PRO A 39 8.71 -7.60 -13.39
C PRO A 39 8.22 -8.16 -12.06
N GLU A 40 8.67 -9.37 -11.73
CA GLU A 40 8.45 -9.95 -10.41
C GLU A 40 9.40 -9.28 -9.40
N GLY A 41 8.93 -9.04 -8.19
CA GLY A 41 9.73 -8.38 -7.17
C GLY A 41 8.91 -7.68 -6.11
N ASP A 42 9.60 -7.23 -5.06
CA ASP A 42 9.04 -6.35 -4.05
C ASP A 42 9.40 -4.91 -4.39
N PHE A 43 8.38 -4.10 -4.68
CA PHE A 43 8.55 -2.69 -5.03
C PHE A 43 8.16 -1.76 -3.88
N ARG A 44 7.85 -2.31 -2.70
CA ARG A 44 7.57 -1.52 -1.50
C ARG A 44 8.81 -0.74 -1.09
N ASP A 45 8.63 0.57 -0.94
CA ASP A 45 9.58 1.42 -0.21
C ASP A 45 9.32 1.25 1.29
N TRP A 46 10.05 0.34 1.91
CA TRP A 46 9.92 0.04 3.33
C TRP A 46 10.27 1.24 4.22
N ALA A 47 11.25 2.05 3.83
CA ALA A 47 11.60 3.25 4.58
C ALA A 47 10.45 4.28 4.57
N ALA A 48 9.79 4.47 3.43
CA ALA A 48 8.62 5.33 3.33
C ALA A 48 7.41 4.79 4.14
N ILE A 49 7.20 3.47 4.14
CA ILE A 49 6.15 2.82 4.95
C ILE A 49 6.41 3.03 6.44
N GLU A 50 7.64 2.79 6.89
CA GLU A 50 8.05 2.97 8.30
C GLU A 50 7.92 4.43 8.74
N ALA A 51 8.35 5.38 7.90
CA ALA A 51 8.21 6.80 8.19
C ALA A 51 6.74 7.22 8.31
N TRP A 52 5.86 6.72 7.43
CA TRP A 52 4.44 7.00 7.51
C TRP A 52 3.81 6.39 8.77
N ALA A 53 4.15 5.16 9.12
CA ALA A 53 3.70 4.50 10.34
C ALA A 53 4.15 5.25 11.61
N ALA A 54 5.41 5.69 11.66
CA ALA A 54 5.93 6.51 12.76
C ALA A 54 5.18 7.85 12.87
N GLY A 55 4.85 8.48 11.75
CA GLY A 55 4.02 9.69 11.71
C GLY A 55 2.63 9.48 12.32
N ILE A 56 1.97 8.36 11.99
CA ILE A 56 0.68 8.00 12.59
C ILE A 56 0.83 7.80 14.11
N ALA A 57 1.83 7.05 14.55
CA ALA A 57 2.08 6.83 15.98
C ALA A 57 2.30 8.15 16.73
N GLY A 58 3.09 9.07 16.17
CA GLY A 58 3.31 10.40 16.73
C GLY A 58 2.01 11.22 16.88
N GLN A 59 1.13 11.17 15.88
CA GLN A 59 -0.18 11.84 15.95
C GLN A 59 -1.10 11.25 17.04
N LEU A 60 -1.06 9.93 17.26
CA LEU A 60 -1.86 9.27 18.28
C LEU A 60 -1.37 9.60 19.69
N VAL A 61 -0.05 9.68 19.90
CA VAL A 61 0.54 10.07 21.20
C VAL A 61 0.20 11.51 21.54
N THR A 62 0.24 12.42 20.57
CA THR A 62 -0.10 13.84 20.78
C THR A 62 -1.60 14.08 21.08
N THR A 63 -2.50 13.16 20.68
CA THR A 63 -3.95 13.31 20.88
C THR A 63 -4.40 12.90 22.29
N ALA A 64 -3.50 12.40 23.15
CA ALA A 64 -3.81 12.12 24.55
C ALA A 64 -3.77 13.41 25.39
N VAL A 65 -4.79 14.27 25.25
CA VAL A 65 -5.08 15.38 26.17
C VAL A 65 -6.58 15.43 26.44
#